data_AF-A0A946QE45-F1
#
_entry.id   AF-A0A946QE45-F1
#
_cell.length_a   1.000
_cell.length_b   1.000
_cell.length_c   1.000
_cell.angle_alpha   90.00
_cell.angle_beta   90.00
_cell.angle_gamma   90.00
#
_symmetry.space_group_name_H-M   'P 1'
#
loop_
_entity.id
_entity.type
_entity.pdbx_description
1 polymer ?
#
loop_
_entity_poly.entity_id
_entity_poly.type
_entity_poly.pdbx_seq_one_letter_code
_entity_poly.pdbx_strand_id
1 'polypeptide(L)'
;MPAEKNKKRTARKKSIHARSASNVRVYSEQALLANQPRLTDLIPLSRWAYAAMLLVGVGVIYLLQLGAMWASIESSSLPLELFSLNGPGTLASWVSSVLLLLLCVGSIQVYLIRRFKADDYKGRYKIWLWVAALAAILSFEQATGAHRLLQNMVDRFAATAPWTQASLWWMMIVSVVATYVGIRLFFELSSNMGSFALFVLTAMGYGMVVCSRLGTVLGASYLTSAEGQSVSLLGANLLMTTLAWIYARTVYLSAQGGRQAAMISSAHDHEIGVATKNNIGTADKGAAVEDDFEEQDIAGDEDLAAESDVEAEDWDDFDEVDEESDALEEDGEEVQDEYEEEEEEEEDEYEEEQDEYEEEQDEYEEEQDEYEEEDVLEQEMQAEYAESLAVADDSEIDPDDYADAGEYADALDVAARESRITPVFASSVQGVVDGDGFDEDAFWSGYDLTKMSRKQLRKMRKKMARLKRQHAGRSNSRAA
;
A
#
# COMPACT_ATOMS: atom_id res chain seq x y z
N MET A 1 -51.57 -55.23 -15.92
CA MET A 1 -51.39 -54.47 -14.66
C MET A 1 -50.03 -54.80 -14.08
N PRO A 2 -49.07 -53.87 -14.16
CA PRO A 2 -48.26 -53.58 -12.98
C PRO A 2 -48.19 -52.07 -12.70
N ALA A 3 -48.21 -51.75 -11.41
CA ALA A 3 -48.22 -50.39 -10.88
C ALA A 3 -46.81 -49.79 -10.81
N GLU A 4 -46.60 -48.69 -11.51
CA GLU A 4 -45.36 -47.94 -11.56
C GLU A 4 -45.33 -46.92 -10.40
N LYS A 5 -44.42 -47.12 -9.44
CA LYS A 5 -44.26 -46.26 -8.25
C LYS A 5 -43.36 -45.08 -8.58
N ASN A 6 -43.95 -43.90 -8.72
CA ASN A 6 -43.24 -42.63 -8.88
C ASN A 6 -42.64 -42.15 -7.54
N LYS A 7 -41.31 -42.18 -7.42
CA LYS A 7 -40.55 -41.72 -6.25
C LYS A 7 -40.10 -40.27 -6.46
N LYS A 8 -40.87 -39.30 -5.96
CA LYS A 8 -40.49 -37.89 -5.93
C LYS A 8 -39.27 -37.68 -5.02
N ARG A 9 -38.10 -37.41 -5.62
CA ARG A 9 -36.91 -36.90 -4.92
C ARG A 9 -37.09 -35.41 -4.66
N THR A 10 -37.36 -35.04 -3.42
CA THR A 10 -37.30 -33.65 -2.97
C THR A 10 -35.83 -33.25 -2.78
N ALA A 11 -35.29 -32.48 -3.73
CA ALA A 11 -33.97 -31.89 -3.62
C ALA A 11 -34.00 -30.81 -2.53
N ARG A 12 -33.55 -31.18 -1.32
CA ARG A 12 -33.37 -30.26 -0.21
C ARG A 12 -32.17 -29.35 -0.53
N LYS A 13 -32.48 -28.14 -1.04
CA LYS A 13 -31.52 -27.06 -1.32
C LYS A 13 -30.85 -26.67 0.00
N LYS A 14 -29.68 -27.23 0.29
CA LYS A 14 -28.83 -26.74 1.39
C LYS A 14 -28.44 -25.32 1.01
N SER A 15 -28.99 -24.33 1.71
CA SER A 15 -28.44 -22.97 1.70
C SER A 15 -27.01 -23.10 2.21
N ILE A 16 -26.06 -23.09 1.28
CA ILE A 16 -24.67 -22.81 1.59
C ILE A 16 -24.74 -21.41 2.20
N HIS A 17 -24.72 -21.32 3.53
CA HIS A 17 -24.38 -20.09 4.21
C HIS A 17 -22.99 -19.76 3.70
N ALA A 18 -22.92 -18.92 2.67
CA ALA A 18 -21.72 -18.19 2.34
C ALA A 18 -21.29 -17.59 3.68
N ARG A 19 -20.25 -18.16 4.28
CA ARG A 19 -19.55 -17.50 5.39
C ARG A 19 -19.31 -16.11 4.84
N SER A 20 -20.01 -15.14 5.42
CA SER A 20 -19.72 -13.73 5.24
C SER A 20 -18.22 -13.64 5.50
N ALA A 21 -17.44 -13.61 4.42
CA ALA A 21 -16.01 -13.37 4.50
C ALA A 21 -15.96 -12.04 5.23
N SER A 22 -15.52 -12.09 6.49
CA SER A 22 -15.40 -10.91 7.32
C SER A 22 -14.72 -9.87 6.45
N ASN A 23 -15.34 -8.71 6.30
CA ASN A 23 -14.77 -7.57 5.58
C ASN A 23 -13.51 -7.13 6.35
N VAL A 24 -12.42 -7.88 6.20
CA VAL A 24 -11.11 -7.55 6.72
C VAL A 24 -10.72 -6.27 6.01
N ARG A 25 -10.70 -5.18 6.77
CA ARG A 25 -10.31 -3.87 6.22
C ARG A 25 -8.90 -3.99 5.66
N VAL A 26 -8.78 -3.83 4.35
CA VAL A 26 -7.50 -3.83 3.62
C VAL A 26 -6.59 -2.67 4.05
N TYR A 27 -7.14 -1.64 4.69
CA TYR A 27 -6.41 -0.46 5.17
C TYR A 27 -6.59 -0.27 6.68
N SER A 28 -5.50 0.07 7.36
CA SER A 28 -5.51 0.40 8.79
C SER A 28 -6.29 1.69 9.07
N GLU A 29 -6.77 1.90 10.29
CA GLU A 29 -7.43 3.15 10.70
C GLU A 29 -6.51 4.38 10.59
N GLN A 30 -5.19 4.18 10.56
CA GLN A 30 -4.24 5.25 10.32
C GLN A 30 -4.31 5.80 8.88
N ALA A 31 -4.84 5.03 7.94
CA ALA A 31 -5.11 5.49 6.58
C ALA A 31 -6.36 6.40 6.49
N LEU A 32 -7.09 6.65 7.58
CA LEU A 32 -8.26 7.54 7.57
C LEU A 32 -7.85 8.98 7.23
N LEU A 33 -8.70 9.69 6.47
CA LEU A 33 -8.53 11.10 6.07
C LEU A 33 -8.15 12.04 7.22
N ALA A 34 -8.55 11.74 8.46
CA ALA A 34 -8.19 12.53 9.63
C ALA A 34 -6.68 12.53 9.93
N ASN A 35 -5.97 11.48 9.51
CA ASN A 35 -4.53 11.27 9.73
C ASN A 35 -3.72 11.39 8.42
N GLN A 36 -4.38 11.56 7.27
CA GLN A 36 -3.69 11.75 6.00
C GLN A 36 -3.12 13.18 5.91
N PRO A 37 -1.90 13.35 5.39
CA PRO A 37 -1.37 14.68 5.12
C PRO A 37 -2.23 15.37 4.07
N ARG A 38 -2.50 16.68 4.25
CA ARG A 38 -3.27 17.54 3.31
C ARG A 38 -2.74 17.55 1.88
N LEU A 39 -1.59 16.93 1.63
CA LEU A 39 -1.02 16.71 0.31
C LEU A 39 -1.93 15.86 -0.60
N THR A 40 -2.77 14.99 -0.04
CA THR A 40 -3.70 14.16 -0.83
C THR A 40 -4.84 14.94 -1.48
N ASP A 41 -5.09 16.18 -1.04
CA ASP A 41 -6.15 17.04 -1.60
C ASP A 41 -5.83 17.51 -3.02
N LEU A 42 -4.57 17.35 -3.46
CA LEU A 42 -4.14 17.69 -4.81
C LEU A 42 -4.60 16.67 -5.86
N ILE A 43 -5.07 15.48 -5.46
CA ILE A 43 -5.48 14.42 -6.37
C ILE A 43 -6.84 14.78 -7.00
N PRO A 44 -6.93 14.96 -8.33
CA PRO A 44 -8.21 15.27 -8.95
C PRO A 44 -9.16 14.08 -8.85
N LEU A 45 -10.34 14.30 -8.24
CA LEU A 45 -11.37 13.27 -8.12
C LEU A 45 -12.18 13.09 -9.41
N SER A 46 -12.32 14.17 -10.18
CA SER A 46 -13.07 14.18 -11.44
C SER A 46 -12.29 13.55 -12.58
N ARG A 47 -12.91 12.66 -13.35
CA ARG A 47 -12.34 12.08 -14.58
C ARG A 47 -12.04 13.16 -15.63
N TRP A 48 -12.87 14.20 -15.68
CA TRP A 48 -12.70 15.33 -16.59
C TRP A 48 -11.41 16.12 -16.36
N ALA A 49 -10.88 16.13 -15.14
CA ALA A 49 -9.62 16.81 -14.85
C ALA A 49 -8.44 16.15 -15.58
N TYR A 50 -8.43 14.82 -15.72
CA TYR A 50 -7.39 14.09 -16.45
C TYR A 50 -7.50 14.31 -17.96
N ALA A 51 -8.73 14.29 -18.49
CA ALA A 51 -8.97 14.65 -19.89
C ALA A 51 -8.53 16.08 -20.18
N ALA A 52 -8.84 17.03 -19.28
CA ALA A 52 -8.38 18.42 -19.40
C ALA A 52 -6.85 18.52 -19.30
N MET A 53 -6.20 17.76 -18.41
CA MET A 53 -4.75 17.73 -18.29
C MET A 53 -4.07 17.21 -19.56
N LEU A 54 -4.61 16.16 -20.18
CA LEU A 54 -4.12 15.65 -21.47
C LEU A 54 -4.33 16.67 -22.58
N LEU A 55 -5.53 17.28 -22.70
CA LEU A 55 -5.81 18.28 -23.73
C LEU A 55 -4.92 19.52 -23.59
N VAL A 56 -4.71 20.01 -22.36
CA VAL A 56 -3.81 21.12 -22.09
C VAL A 56 -2.37 20.73 -22.42
N GLY A 57 -1.92 19.55 -22.01
CA GLY A 57 -0.58 19.05 -22.31
C GLY A 57 -0.32 18.94 -23.82
N VAL A 58 -1.23 18.30 -24.56
CA VAL A 58 -1.16 18.19 -26.03
C VAL A 58 -1.20 19.57 -26.68
N GLY A 59 -2.06 20.47 -26.20
CA GLY A 59 -2.12 21.85 -26.67
C GLY A 59 -0.80 22.61 -26.49
N VAL A 60 -0.16 22.46 -25.33
CA VAL A 60 1.16 23.06 -25.07
C VAL A 60 2.22 22.47 -26.02
N ILE A 61 2.26 21.14 -26.18
CA ILE A 61 3.20 20.48 -27.11
C ILE A 61 2.99 21.00 -28.54
N TYR A 62 1.75 21.08 -29.01
CA TYR A 62 1.41 21.60 -30.33
C TYR A 62 1.85 23.05 -30.52
N LEU A 63 1.61 23.92 -29.52
CA LEU A 63 2.04 25.32 -29.56
C LEU A 63 3.57 25.45 -29.60
N LEU A 64 4.31 24.56 -28.93
CA LEU A 64 5.77 24.53 -29.02
C LEU A 64 6.25 24.19 -30.43
N GLN A 65 5.66 23.17 -31.06
CA GLN A 65 5.99 22.78 -32.44
C GLN A 65 5.67 23.90 -33.43
N LEU A 66 4.51 24.53 -33.26
CA LEU A 66 4.11 25.68 -34.07
C LEU A 66 5.11 26.82 -33.89
N GLY A 67 5.47 27.16 -32.64
CA GLY A 67 6.46 28.19 -32.32
C GLY A 67 7.83 27.94 -32.96
N ALA A 68 8.32 26.70 -32.91
CA ALA A 68 9.57 26.30 -33.57
C ALA A 68 9.49 26.48 -35.10
N MET A 69 8.37 26.09 -35.71
CA MET A 69 8.12 26.27 -37.14
C MET A 69 8.11 27.76 -37.52
N TRP A 70 7.40 28.62 -36.78
CA TRP A 70 7.38 30.06 -37.04
C TRP A 70 8.76 30.71 -36.85
N ALA A 71 9.50 30.32 -35.80
CA ALA A 71 10.85 30.82 -35.56
C ALA A 71 11.82 30.45 -36.69
N SER A 72 11.62 29.31 -37.36
CA SER A 72 12.43 28.90 -38.51
C SER A 72 12.18 29.76 -39.76
N ILE A 73 10.98 30.32 -39.91
CA ILE A 73 10.59 31.17 -41.04
C ILE A 73 11.04 32.62 -40.80
N GLU A 74 10.81 33.14 -39.59
CA GLU A 74 11.04 34.53 -39.23
C GLU A 74 12.44 34.73 -38.61
N SER A 75 13.49 34.51 -39.40
CA SER A 75 14.89 34.45 -38.94
C SER A 75 15.47 35.74 -38.33
N SER A 76 14.70 36.84 -38.29
CA SER A 76 15.25 38.19 -38.09
C SER A 76 15.02 38.80 -36.69
N SER A 77 14.08 38.30 -35.90
CA SER A 77 13.61 39.04 -34.71
C SER A 77 13.40 38.24 -33.43
N LEU A 78 13.23 36.91 -33.52
CA LEU A 78 13.03 36.06 -32.35
C LEU A 78 14.34 35.40 -31.90
N PRO A 79 14.57 35.20 -30.59
CA PRO A 79 15.69 34.41 -30.13
C PRO A 79 15.46 32.94 -30.53
N LEU A 80 16.03 32.51 -31.66
CA LEU A 80 15.88 31.15 -32.19
C LEU A 80 16.27 30.08 -31.16
N GLU A 81 17.17 30.40 -30.23
CA GLU A 81 17.62 29.49 -29.17
C GLU A 81 16.49 29.10 -28.21
N LEU A 82 15.54 29.99 -27.90
CA LEU A 82 14.46 29.70 -26.96
C LEU A 82 13.46 28.67 -27.52
N PHE A 83 13.24 28.71 -28.84
CA PHE A 83 12.32 27.84 -29.57
C PHE A 83 13.00 26.60 -30.15
N SER A 84 14.30 26.40 -29.90
CA SER A 84 14.95 25.15 -30.25
C SER A 84 14.25 24.00 -29.52
N LEU A 85 13.85 22.97 -30.25
CA LEU A 85 13.14 21.81 -29.69
C LEU A 85 14.07 20.88 -28.90
N ASN A 86 15.37 21.02 -29.11
CA ASN A 86 16.40 20.25 -28.44
C ASN A 86 17.42 21.20 -27.80
N GLY A 87 17.77 20.91 -26.55
CA GLY A 87 18.83 21.62 -25.82
C GLY A 87 18.37 22.16 -24.46
N PRO A 88 19.33 22.43 -23.56
CA PRO A 88 19.06 22.99 -22.24
C PRO A 88 18.62 24.45 -22.37
N GLY A 89 17.75 24.87 -21.45
CA GLY A 89 17.24 26.25 -21.40
C GLY A 89 16.21 26.59 -22.49
N THR A 90 15.81 25.59 -23.30
CA THR A 90 14.74 25.73 -24.29
C THR A 90 13.38 25.65 -23.63
N LEU A 91 12.36 26.22 -24.26
CA LEU A 91 10.98 26.13 -23.75
C LEU A 91 10.48 24.67 -23.69
N ALA A 92 10.90 23.83 -24.64
CA ALA A 92 10.60 22.39 -24.63
C ALA A 92 11.23 21.68 -23.42
N SER A 93 12.51 21.94 -23.13
CA SER A 93 13.18 21.38 -21.94
C SER A 93 12.54 21.84 -20.62
N TRP A 94 12.06 23.09 -20.58
CA TRP A 94 11.34 23.61 -19.42
C TRP A 94 10.01 22.89 -19.19
N VAL A 95 9.19 22.75 -20.24
CA VAL A 95 7.92 21.99 -20.15
C VAL A 95 8.18 20.53 -19.77
N SER A 96 9.19 19.90 -20.36
CA SER A 96 9.63 18.55 -20.01
C SER A 96 9.97 18.44 -18.51
N SER A 97 10.76 19.38 -17.98
CA SER A 97 11.11 19.41 -16.56
C SER A 97 9.90 19.56 -15.64
N VAL A 98 8.91 20.39 -16.02
CA VAL A 98 7.68 20.56 -15.24
C VAL A 98 6.82 19.29 -15.25
N LEU A 99 6.70 18.61 -16.40
CA LEU A 99 5.98 17.33 -16.48
C LEU A 99 6.63 16.26 -15.60
N LEU A 100 7.97 16.17 -15.62
CA LEU A 100 8.72 15.24 -14.77
C LEU A 100 8.61 15.60 -13.28
N LEU A 101 8.57 16.89 -12.93
CA LEU A 101 8.31 17.32 -11.55
C LEU A 101 6.90 16.93 -11.09
N LEU A 102 5.89 17.09 -11.97
CA LEU A 102 4.52 16.64 -11.69
C LEU A 102 4.43 15.11 -11.57
N LEU A 103 5.22 14.36 -12.33
CA LEU A 103 5.36 12.91 -12.19
C LEU A 103 5.97 12.54 -10.83
N CYS A 104 7.01 13.27 -10.39
CA CYS A 104 7.63 13.09 -9.08
C CYS A 104 6.60 13.31 -7.96
N VAL A 105 5.85 14.42 -8.00
CA VAL A 105 4.78 14.69 -7.03
C VAL A 105 3.72 13.61 -7.06
N GLY A 106 3.22 13.22 -8.24
CA GLY A 106 2.23 12.15 -8.38
C GLY A 106 2.72 10.82 -7.78
N SER A 107 3.98 10.48 -8.01
CA SER A 107 4.60 9.25 -7.47
C SER A 107 4.74 9.27 -5.95
N ILE A 108 5.10 10.42 -5.37
CA ILE A 108 5.12 10.60 -3.91
C ILE A 108 3.71 10.43 -3.32
N GLN A 109 2.66 10.92 -3.99
CA GLN A 109 1.28 10.74 -3.53
C GLN A 109 0.89 9.26 -3.50
N VAL A 110 1.23 8.50 -4.55
CA VAL A 110 0.98 7.04 -4.59
C VAL A 110 1.68 6.36 -3.41
N TYR A 111 2.96 6.66 -3.20
CA TYR A 111 3.72 6.12 -2.08
C TYR A 111 3.08 6.44 -0.71
N LEU A 112 2.69 7.70 -0.48
CA LEU A 112 2.13 8.15 0.80
C LEU A 112 0.79 7.49 1.13
N ILE A 113 -0.02 7.15 0.12
CA ILE A 113 -1.29 6.44 0.34
C ILE A 113 -1.02 4.95 0.55
N ARG A 114 -0.15 4.35 -0.25
CA ARG A 114 0.10 2.90 -0.22
C ARG A 114 0.85 2.40 0.99
N ARG A 115 1.74 3.21 1.58
CA ARG A 115 2.49 2.81 2.79
C ARG A 115 1.60 2.41 3.98
N PHE A 116 0.31 2.74 3.95
CA PHE A 116 -0.67 2.39 4.99
C PHE A 116 -1.59 1.22 4.61
N LYS A 117 -1.40 0.62 3.43
CA LYS A 117 -2.13 -0.57 2.99
C LYS A 117 -1.65 -1.76 3.83
N ALA A 118 -2.56 -2.42 4.53
CA ALA A 118 -2.21 -3.52 5.42
C ALA A 118 -1.75 -4.76 4.63
N ASP A 119 -2.18 -4.89 3.38
CA ASP A 119 -1.92 -6.06 2.53
C ASP A 119 -0.65 -5.91 1.65
N ASP A 120 0.16 -4.87 1.85
CA ASP A 120 1.34 -4.58 1.01
C ASP A 120 2.66 -4.81 1.75
N TYR A 121 2.79 -5.99 2.39
CA TYR A 121 3.98 -6.37 3.17
C TYR A 121 5.23 -6.57 2.33
N LYS A 122 5.09 -6.96 1.05
CA LYS A 122 6.22 -7.17 0.12
C LYS A 122 6.98 -5.90 -0.26
N GLY A 123 6.69 -4.76 0.37
CA GLY A 123 7.41 -3.50 0.14
C GLY A 123 7.24 -2.91 -1.27
N ARG A 124 6.29 -3.41 -2.08
CA ARG A 124 6.13 -3.02 -3.49
C ARG A 124 5.90 -1.53 -3.67
N TYR A 125 5.22 -0.89 -2.71
CA TYR A 125 5.01 0.55 -2.72
C TYR A 125 6.30 1.40 -2.76
N LYS A 126 7.46 0.85 -2.34
CA LYS A 126 8.77 1.53 -2.40
C LYS A 126 9.19 1.86 -3.83
N ILE A 127 8.70 1.13 -4.85
CA ILE A 127 9.01 1.43 -6.26
C ILE A 127 8.63 2.86 -6.65
N TRP A 128 7.55 3.39 -6.08
CA TRP A 128 7.09 4.75 -6.37
C TRP A 128 8.04 5.83 -5.82
N LEU A 129 8.85 5.54 -4.79
CA LEU A 129 9.94 6.43 -4.39
C LEU A 129 11.07 6.43 -5.40
N TRP A 130 11.42 5.27 -5.97
CA TRP A 130 12.41 5.19 -7.03
C TRP A 130 11.97 5.96 -8.27
N VAL A 131 10.70 5.83 -8.67
CA VAL A 131 10.10 6.63 -9.75
C VAL A 131 10.17 8.12 -9.43
N ALA A 132 9.83 8.53 -8.21
CA ALA A 132 9.90 9.92 -7.80
C ALA A 132 11.34 10.47 -7.83
N ALA A 133 12.31 9.70 -7.34
CA ALA A 133 13.73 10.07 -7.36
C ALA A 133 14.25 10.19 -8.79
N LEU A 134 13.96 9.22 -9.65
CA LEU A 134 14.34 9.24 -11.06
C LEU A 134 13.71 10.44 -11.78
N ALA A 135 12.42 10.69 -11.58
CA ALA A 135 11.71 11.82 -12.16
C ALA A 135 12.27 13.18 -11.66
N ALA A 136 12.67 13.28 -10.39
CA ALA A 136 13.31 14.48 -9.86
C ALA A 136 14.70 14.72 -10.47
N ILE A 137 15.51 13.67 -10.60
CA ILE A 137 16.85 13.74 -11.23
C ILE A 137 16.70 14.14 -12.70
N LEU A 138 15.81 13.49 -13.45
CA LEU A 138 15.55 13.82 -14.84
C LEU A 138 14.95 15.22 -15.00
N SER A 139 14.07 15.64 -14.10
CA SER A 139 13.54 17.02 -14.09
C SER A 139 14.67 18.04 -13.93
N PHE A 140 15.59 17.80 -12.99
CA PHE A 140 16.74 18.68 -12.77
C PHE A 140 17.70 18.67 -13.96
N GLU A 141 17.95 17.49 -14.52
CA GLU A 141 18.78 17.31 -15.71
C GLU A 141 18.21 18.07 -16.90
N GLN A 142 16.91 17.94 -17.20
CA GLN A 142 16.24 18.66 -18.28
C GLN A 142 16.28 20.17 -18.09
N ALA A 143 16.13 20.66 -16.86
CA ALA A 143 16.16 22.09 -16.56
C ALA A 143 17.57 22.69 -16.70
N THR A 144 18.63 21.93 -16.38
CA THR A 144 20.00 22.45 -16.28
C THR A 144 20.94 22.02 -17.40
N GLY A 145 20.62 20.92 -18.10
CA GLY A 145 21.55 20.24 -19.01
C GLY A 145 22.75 19.64 -18.30
N ALA A 146 22.59 19.14 -17.06
CA ALA A 146 23.69 18.68 -16.21
C ALA A 146 24.65 17.68 -16.88
N HIS A 147 24.15 16.81 -17.77
CA HIS A 147 24.99 15.86 -18.50
C HIS A 147 26.09 16.55 -19.33
N ARG A 148 25.87 17.79 -19.80
CA ARG A 148 26.88 18.56 -20.53
C ARG A 148 28.02 19.04 -19.64
N LEU A 149 27.77 19.25 -18.35
CA LEU A 149 28.83 19.57 -17.40
C LEU A 149 29.74 18.35 -17.17
N LEU A 150 29.15 17.15 -17.15
CA LEU A 150 29.91 15.90 -17.07
C LEU A 150 30.73 15.65 -18.34
N GLN A 151 30.23 16.06 -19.52
CA GLN A 151 30.99 15.99 -20.76
C GLN A 151 32.36 16.66 -20.65
N ASN A 152 32.41 17.87 -20.07
CA ASN A 152 33.68 18.59 -19.88
C ASN A 152 34.70 17.85 -18.99
N MET A 153 34.24 16.91 -18.15
CA MET A 153 35.11 16.06 -17.35
C MET A 153 35.57 14.83 -18.14
N VAL A 154 34.65 14.21 -18.89
CA VAL A 154 34.95 13.04 -19.75
C VAL A 154 35.90 13.40 -20.89
N ASP A 155 35.75 14.60 -21.48
CA ASP A 155 36.64 15.08 -22.55
C ASP A 155 38.12 15.15 -22.11
N ARG A 156 38.39 15.20 -20.79
CA ARG A 156 39.75 15.15 -20.24
C ARG A 156 40.35 13.75 -20.26
N PHE A 157 39.54 12.70 -20.37
CA PHE A 157 39.97 11.32 -20.29
C PHE A 157 40.33 10.67 -21.63
N ALA A 158 40.38 11.44 -22.73
CA ALA A 158 40.82 10.97 -24.06
C ALA A 158 40.18 9.65 -24.51
N ALA A 159 38.90 9.43 -24.15
CA ALA A 159 38.16 8.25 -24.59
C ALA A 159 38.01 8.24 -26.12
N THR A 160 38.07 7.06 -26.72
CA THR A 160 37.80 6.88 -28.16
C THR A 160 36.31 7.01 -28.44
N ALA A 161 35.94 7.57 -29.60
CA ALA A 161 34.55 7.54 -30.07
C ALA A 161 34.06 6.07 -30.13
N PRO A 162 32.80 5.76 -29.76
CA PRO A 162 31.64 6.65 -29.55
C PRO A 162 31.49 7.23 -28.13
N TRP A 163 32.35 6.84 -27.18
CA TRP A 163 32.26 7.22 -25.76
C TRP A 163 32.48 8.72 -25.48
N THR A 164 32.95 9.48 -26.48
CA THR A 164 33.10 10.93 -26.40
C THR A 164 31.76 11.68 -26.41
N GLN A 165 30.67 11.05 -26.85
CA GLN A 165 29.36 11.70 -26.85
C GLN A 165 28.67 11.51 -25.51
N ALA A 166 28.66 12.57 -24.68
CA ALA A 166 28.07 12.51 -23.35
C ALA A 166 26.58 12.15 -23.33
N SER A 167 25.85 12.54 -24.37
CA SER A 167 24.45 12.17 -24.53
C SER A 167 24.25 10.66 -24.68
N LEU A 168 25.18 9.94 -25.30
CA LEU A 168 25.00 8.51 -25.62
C LEU A 168 25.14 7.66 -24.35
N TRP A 169 26.25 7.80 -23.63
CA TRP A 169 26.45 7.02 -22.38
C TRP A 169 25.47 7.46 -21.29
N TRP A 170 25.09 8.74 -21.21
CA TRP A 170 24.07 9.18 -20.26
C TRP A 170 22.71 8.55 -20.56
N MET A 171 22.30 8.50 -21.83
CA MET A 171 21.07 7.81 -22.24
C MET A 171 21.13 6.32 -21.91
N MET A 172 22.29 5.65 -22.08
CA MET A 172 22.46 4.24 -21.70
C MET A 172 22.24 4.02 -20.20
N ILE A 173 22.87 4.84 -19.34
CA ILE A 173 22.69 4.73 -17.88
C ILE A 173 21.22 4.97 -17.51
N VAL A 174 20.62 6.04 -18.04
CA VAL A 174 19.22 6.36 -17.76
C VAL A 174 18.29 5.26 -18.28
N SER A 175 18.55 4.69 -19.46
CA SER A 175 17.72 3.62 -20.01
C SER A 175 17.81 2.34 -19.20
N VAL A 176 18.99 1.92 -18.73
CA VAL A 176 19.13 0.74 -17.87
C VAL A 176 18.33 0.92 -16.57
N VAL A 177 18.50 2.06 -15.89
CA VAL A 177 17.76 2.36 -14.65
C VAL A 177 16.25 2.46 -14.91
N ALA A 178 15.84 3.11 -16.01
CA ALA A 178 14.44 3.25 -16.37
C ALA A 178 13.79 1.91 -16.75
N THR A 179 14.51 1.02 -17.44
CA THR A 179 14.05 -0.34 -17.77
C THR A 179 13.85 -1.16 -16.50
N TYR A 180 14.83 -1.16 -15.59
CA TYR A 180 14.70 -1.86 -14.30
C TYR A 180 13.47 -1.38 -13.51
N VAL A 181 13.31 -0.07 -13.34
CA VAL A 181 12.14 0.51 -12.66
C VAL A 181 10.85 0.23 -13.44
N GLY A 182 10.91 0.22 -14.77
CA GLY A 182 9.82 -0.07 -15.68
C GLY A 182 9.30 -1.51 -15.54
N ILE A 183 10.18 -2.51 -15.49
CA ILE A 183 9.82 -3.92 -15.27
C ILE A 183 9.12 -4.07 -13.92
N ARG A 184 9.65 -3.45 -12.86
CA ARG A 184 9.00 -3.48 -11.53
C ARG A 184 7.63 -2.78 -11.56
N LEU A 185 7.50 -1.65 -12.26
CA LEU A 185 6.22 -0.97 -12.45
C LEU A 185 5.23 -1.79 -13.28
N PHE A 186 5.69 -2.55 -14.27
CA PHE A 186 4.84 -3.39 -15.12
C PHE A 186 4.02 -4.37 -14.27
N PHE A 187 4.67 -5.09 -13.36
CA PHE A 187 3.99 -6.03 -12.46
C PHE A 187 2.97 -5.32 -11.56
N GLU A 188 3.31 -4.12 -11.09
CA GLU A 188 2.45 -3.35 -10.20
C GLU A 188 1.23 -2.73 -10.90
N LEU A 189 1.37 -2.38 -12.17
CA LEU A 189 0.30 -1.77 -12.96
C LEU A 189 -0.59 -2.81 -13.64
N SER A 190 -0.12 -4.05 -13.80
CA SER A 190 -0.84 -5.15 -14.47
C SER A 190 -2.24 -5.43 -13.88
N SER A 191 -2.44 -5.16 -12.58
CA SER A 191 -3.74 -5.34 -11.94
C SER A 191 -4.80 -4.30 -12.35
N ASN A 192 -4.39 -3.21 -13.02
CA ASN A 192 -5.28 -2.14 -13.44
C ASN A 192 -5.09 -1.86 -14.93
N MET A 193 -5.95 -2.46 -15.74
CA MET A 193 -5.87 -2.44 -17.21
C MET A 193 -5.74 -1.04 -17.82
N GLY A 194 -6.42 -0.02 -17.26
CA GLY A 194 -6.33 1.35 -17.76
C GLY A 194 -4.97 2.01 -17.51
N SER A 195 -4.40 1.80 -16.33
CA SER A 195 -3.04 2.27 -16.02
C SER A 195 -1.99 1.46 -16.79
N PHE A 196 -2.20 0.15 -16.93
CA PHE A 196 -1.34 -0.71 -17.72
C PHE A 196 -1.26 -0.28 -19.20
N ALA A 197 -2.40 -0.02 -19.84
CA ALA A 197 -2.44 0.43 -21.23
C ALA A 197 -1.68 1.75 -21.44
N LEU A 198 -1.86 2.72 -20.53
CA LEU A 198 -1.11 3.98 -20.56
C LEU A 198 0.39 3.77 -20.36
N PHE A 199 0.79 2.84 -19.48
CA PHE A 199 2.19 2.49 -19.29
C PHE A 199 2.83 1.90 -20.55
N VAL A 200 2.15 0.98 -21.23
CA VAL A 200 2.63 0.41 -22.50
C VAL A 200 2.78 1.51 -23.56
N LEU A 201 1.79 2.40 -23.70
CA LEU A 201 1.87 3.54 -24.62
C LEU A 201 3.04 4.48 -24.29
N THR A 202 3.27 4.75 -23.00
CA THR A 202 4.44 5.52 -22.55
C THR A 202 5.75 4.81 -22.89
N ALA A 203 5.85 3.51 -22.65
CA ALA A 203 7.03 2.71 -22.94
C ALA A 203 7.34 2.70 -24.44
N MET A 204 6.32 2.54 -25.30
CA MET A 204 6.44 2.70 -26.76
C MET A 204 6.90 4.12 -27.12
N GLY A 205 6.37 5.15 -26.47
CA GLY A 205 6.78 6.55 -26.60
C GLY A 205 8.28 6.76 -26.36
N TYR A 206 8.79 6.27 -25.23
CA TYR A 206 10.22 6.34 -24.92
C TYR A 206 11.06 5.45 -25.84
N GLY A 207 10.58 4.24 -26.19
CA GLY A 207 11.22 3.37 -27.16
C GLY A 207 11.42 4.06 -28.51
N MET A 208 10.40 4.76 -29.02
CA MET A 208 10.51 5.59 -30.21
C MET A 208 11.58 6.69 -30.08
N VAL A 209 11.70 7.32 -28.90
CA VAL A 209 12.76 8.32 -28.64
C VAL A 209 14.15 7.66 -28.69
N VAL A 210 14.34 6.50 -28.07
CA VAL A 210 15.63 5.78 -28.12
C VAL A 210 15.96 5.36 -29.55
N CYS A 211 15.02 4.72 -30.26
CA CYS A 211 15.21 4.27 -31.64
C CYS A 211 15.51 5.45 -32.58
N SER A 212 14.81 6.58 -32.46
CA SER A 212 15.07 7.76 -33.30
C SER A 212 16.46 8.38 -33.09
N ARG A 213 17.12 8.14 -31.95
CA ARG A 213 18.49 8.57 -31.69
C ARG A 213 19.54 7.65 -32.33
N LEU A 214 19.17 6.40 -32.63
CA LEU A 214 19.97 5.47 -33.43
C LEU A 214 19.85 5.73 -34.94
N GLY A 215 19.53 6.97 -35.35
CA GLY A 215 19.14 7.35 -36.71
C GLY A 215 20.12 6.99 -37.85
N THR A 216 21.36 6.59 -37.54
CA THR A 216 22.28 5.98 -38.51
C THR A 216 21.77 4.65 -39.07
N VAL A 217 20.94 3.93 -38.31
CA VAL A 217 20.37 2.63 -38.70
C VAL A 217 19.05 2.79 -39.45
N LEU A 218 18.18 3.71 -39.00
CA LEU A 218 16.81 3.86 -39.52
C LEU A 218 16.70 4.77 -40.77
N GLY A 219 17.75 5.51 -41.10
CA GLY A 219 17.73 6.48 -42.19
C GLY A 219 16.93 7.75 -41.87
N ALA A 220 16.92 8.71 -42.82
CA ALA A 220 16.25 9.99 -42.64
C ALA A 220 14.73 9.84 -42.69
N SER A 221 14.08 9.96 -41.53
CA SER A 221 12.63 9.93 -41.36
C SER A 221 12.14 11.07 -40.47
N TYR A 222 10.83 11.35 -40.46
CA TYR A 222 10.25 12.34 -39.53
C TYR A 222 10.53 11.97 -38.06
N LEU A 223 10.58 10.68 -37.73
CA LEU A 223 10.91 10.22 -36.37
C LEU A 223 12.32 10.61 -35.97
N THR A 224 13.27 10.61 -36.91
CA THR A 224 14.65 11.07 -36.66
C THR A 224 14.79 12.60 -36.69
N SER A 225 13.74 13.34 -37.05
CA SER A 225 13.77 14.79 -37.04
C SER A 225 13.73 15.35 -35.62
N ALA A 226 14.24 16.57 -35.43
CA ALA A 226 14.24 17.24 -34.13
C ALA A 226 12.79 17.43 -33.61
N GLU A 227 11.85 17.70 -34.52
CA GLU A 227 10.44 17.81 -34.24
C GLU A 227 9.88 16.49 -33.71
N GLY A 228 10.05 15.39 -34.46
CA GLY A 228 9.58 14.06 -34.07
C GLY A 228 10.09 13.63 -32.70
N GLN A 229 11.40 13.76 -32.47
CA GLN A 229 12.03 13.43 -31.18
C GLN A 229 11.42 14.22 -30.01
N SER A 230 11.20 15.52 -30.20
CA SER A 230 10.65 16.38 -29.15
C SER A 230 9.17 16.08 -28.84
N VAL A 231 8.36 15.79 -29.87
CA VAL A 231 6.95 15.40 -29.71
C VAL A 231 6.84 14.07 -28.98
N SER A 232 7.63 13.06 -29.40
CA SER A 232 7.63 11.75 -28.77
C SER A 232 8.07 11.81 -27.31
N LEU A 233 9.12 12.58 -27.00
CA LEU A 233 9.62 12.74 -25.63
C LEU A 233 8.61 13.46 -24.71
N LEU A 234 8.09 14.61 -25.16
CA LEU A 234 7.11 15.38 -24.37
C LEU A 234 5.79 14.61 -24.24
N GLY A 235 5.37 13.90 -25.29
CA GLY A 235 4.21 13.03 -25.27
C GLY A 235 4.36 11.88 -24.28
N ALA A 236 5.50 11.18 -24.29
CA ALA A 236 5.80 10.12 -23.34
C ALA A 236 5.81 10.64 -21.89
N ASN A 237 6.43 11.79 -21.64
CA ASN A 237 6.40 12.44 -20.32
C ASN A 237 4.98 12.79 -19.89
N LEU A 238 4.16 13.37 -20.77
CA LEU A 238 2.76 13.71 -20.47
C LEU A 238 1.93 12.46 -20.15
N LEU A 239 2.09 11.39 -20.92
CA LEU A 239 1.42 10.11 -20.68
C LEU A 239 1.86 9.48 -19.36
N MET A 240 3.16 9.48 -19.06
CA MET A 240 3.70 8.94 -17.79
C MET A 240 3.19 9.72 -16.58
N THR A 241 3.18 11.05 -16.66
CA THR A 241 2.61 11.91 -15.62
C THR A 241 1.12 11.59 -15.46
N THR A 242 0.36 11.51 -16.55
CA THR A 242 -1.08 11.21 -16.50
C THR A 242 -1.35 9.85 -15.88
N LEU A 243 -0.57 8.83 -16.25
CA LEU A 243 -0.59 7.50 -15.67
C LEU A 243 -0.44 7.55 -14.14
N ALA A 244 0.61 8.22 -13.65
CA ALA A 244 0.89 8.29 -12.22
C ALA A 244 -0.27 8.95 -11.44
N TRP A 245 -0.87 10.02 -11.98
CA TRP A 245 -2.01 10.69 -11.34
C TRP A 245 -3.30 9.86 -11.40
N ILE A 246 -3.58 9.18 -12.52
CA ILE A 246 -4.72 8.26 -12.63
C ILE A 246 -4.56 7.12 -11.63
N TYR A 247 -3.36 6.54 -11.57
CA TYR A 247 -3.06 5.47 -10.62
C TYR A 247 -3.22 5.95 -9.17
N ALA A 248 -2.67 7.13 -8.82
CA ALA A 248 -2.86 7.76 -7.52
C ALA A 248 -4.34 7.89 -7.15
N ARG A 249 -5.20 8.30 -8.08
CA ARG A 249 -6.65 8.34 -7.87
C ARG A 249 -7.26 6.96 -7.64
N THR A 250 -6.86 5.95 -8.39
CA THR A 250 -7.38 4.58 -8.18
C THR A 250 -7.01 4.03 -6.81
N VAL A 251 -5.77 4.26 -6.37
CA VAL A 251 -5.31 3.90 -5.02
C VAL A 251 -6.08 4.70 -3.96
N TYR A 252 -6.24 6.01 -4.17
CA TYR A 252 -6.98 6.89 -3.27
C TYR A 252 -8.44 6.44 -3.09
N LEU A 253 -9.14 6.17 -4.20
CA LEU A 253 -10.52 5.69 -4.17
C LEU A 253 -10.62 4.29 -3.57
N SER A 254 -9.62 3.43 -3.77
CA SER A 254 -9.59 2.11 -3.12
C SER A 254 -9.43 2.24 -1.61
N ALA A 255 -8.59 3.16 -1.14
CA ALA A 255 -8.43 3.47 0.28
C ALA A 255 -9.72 4.05 0.89
N GLN A 256 -10.48 4.86 0.13
CA GLN A 256 -11.78 5.38 0.57
C GLN A 256 -12.92 4.36 0.48
N GLY A 257 -12.95 3.53 -0.54
CA GLY A 257 -14.00 2.53 -0.79
C GLY A 257 -14.09 1.48 0.31
N GLY A 258 -12.95 1.09 0.89
CA GLY A 258 -12.93 0.25 2.09
C GLY A 258 -13.70 0.84 3.27
N ARG A 259 -13.82 2.18 3.34
CA ARG A 259 -14.60 2.87 4.38
C ARG A 259 -16.09 2.83 4.12
N GLN A 260 -16.53 2.97 2.86
CA GLN A 260 -17.95 2.88 2.52
C GLN A 260 -18.49 1.47 2.75
N ALA A 261 -17.74 0.44 2.35
CA ALA A 261 -18.10 -0.94 2.62
C ALA A 261 -18.17 -1.24 4.14
N ALA A 262 -17.21 -0.74 4.93
CA ALA A 262 -17.22 -0.92 6.39
C ALA A 262 -18.34 -0.15 7.10
N MET A 263 -18.68 1.06 6.63
CA MET A 263 -19.80 1.84 7.19
C MET A 263 -21.15 1.17 6.90
N ILE A 264 -21.35 0.67 5.67
CA ILE A 264 -22.57 -0.05 5.30
C ILE A 264 -22.70 -1.35 6.12
N SER A 265 -21.61 -2.10 6.29
CA SER A 265 -21.60 -3.32 7.13
C SER A 265 -21.95 -3.01 8.59
N SER A 266 -21.34 -1.98 9.18
CA SER A 266 -21.60 -1.60 10.58
C SER A 266 -23.03 -1.11 10.81
N ALA A 267 -23.63 -0.41 9.85
CA ALA A 267 -25.01 0.03 9.95
C ALA A 267 -25.98 -1.17 9.91
N HIS A 268 -25.70 -2.15 9.05
CA HIS A 268 -26.54 -3.34 8.92
C HIS A 268 -26.48 -4.24 10.17
N ASP A 269 -25.29 -4.40 10.77
CA ASP A 269 -25.14 -5.17 12.01
C ASP A 269 -25.90 -4.54 13.19
N HIS A 270 -25.97 -3.21 13.23
CA HIS A 270 -26.73 -2.50 14.26
C HIS A 270 -28.25 -2.64 14.07
N GLU A 271 -28.74 -2.72 12.83
CA GLU A 271 -30.17 -2.88 12.54
C GLU A 271 -30.65 -4.32 12.83
N ILE A 272 -29.85 -5.32 12.44
CA ILE A 272 -30.15 -6.74 12.73
C ILE A 272 -30.06 -7.02 14.23
N GLY A 273 -29.09 -6.45 14.94
CA GLY A 273 -28.96 -6.61 16.40
C GLY A 273 -30.15 -6.02 17.18
N VAL A 274 -30.76 -4.93 16.70
CA VAL A 274 -31.93 -4.31 17.32
C VAL A 274 -33.21 -5.07 17.02
N ALA A 275 -33.39 -5.57 15.78
CA ALA A 275 -34.56 -6.37 15.43
C ALA A 275 -34.61 -7.72 16.18
N THR A 276 -33.44 -8.32 16.45
CA THR A 276 -33.38 -9.62 17.16
C THR A 276 -33.66 -9.49 18.66
N LYS A 277 -33.39 -8.33 19.28
CA LYS A 277 -33.70 -8.09 20.70
C LYS A 277 -35.18 -7.83 20.98
N ASN A 278 -35.93 -7.29 20.01
CA ASN A 278 -37.35 -6.98 20.23
C ASN A 278 -38.29 -8.19 20.13
N ASN A 279 -37.84 -9.34 19.59
CA ASN A 279 -38.69 -10.54 19.42
C ASN A 279 -38.47 -11.65 20.46
N ILE A 280 -37.55 -11.49 21.42
CA ILE A 280 -37.31 -12.48 22.50
C ILE A 280 -38.05 -12.11 23.81
N GLY A 281 -38.93 -11.10 23.76
CA GLY A 281 -39.58 -10.53 24.93
C GLY A 281 -41.09 -10.70 25.04
N THR A 282 -41.75 -11.64 24.36
CA THR A 282 -43.22 -11.84 24.50
C THR A 282 -43.64 -13.28 24.23
N ALA A 283 -43.20 -14.20 25.09
CA ALA A 283 -43.76 -15.56 25.16
C ALA A 283 -44.13 -15.92 26.60
N ASP A 284 -45.02 -15.15 27.23
CA ASP A 284 -45.98 -15.69 28.19
C ASP A 284 -47.13 -14.69 28.46
N LYS A 285 -48.26 -14.92 27.80
CA LYS A 285 -49.65 -14.85 28.33
C LYS A 285 -50.63 -14.59 27.19
N GLY A 286 -51.39 -15.64 26.87
CA GLY A 286 -52.55 -15.52 25.99
C GLY A 286 -53.69 -14.76 26.65
N ALA A 287 -54.51 -14.11 25.82
CA ALA A 287 -55.96 -14.21 25.81
C ALA A 287 -56.53 -13.39 24.65
N ALA A 288 -57.32 -14.08 23.84
CA ALA A 288 -58.32 -13.64 22.87
C ALA A 288 -58.64 -12.13 22.79
N VAL A 289 -58.47 -11.57 21.60
CA VAL A 289 -59.33 -10.51 21.06
C VAL A 289 -59.50 -10.77 19.56
N GLU A 290 -60.74 -11.15 19.19
CA GLU A 290 -61.30 -10.96 17.86
C GLU A 290 -61.49 -9.46 17.66
N ASP A 291 -61.03 -8.89 16.54
CA ASP A 291 -61.76 -7.83 15.83
C ASP A 291 -61.04 -7.47 14.51
N ASP A 292 -61.77 -7.74 13.42
CA ASP A 292 -62.12 -6.79 12.37
C ASP A 292 -61.06 -5.75 11.97
N PHE A 293 -60.40 -5.95 10.82
CA PHE A 293 -59.91 -4.80 10.06
C PHE A 293 -59.88 -5.05 8.55
N GLU A 294 -60.42 -4.05 7.85
CA GLU A 294 -60.90 -3.96 6.49
C GLU A 294 -59.87 -4.25 5.38
N GLU A 295 -60.37 -4.95 4.34
CA GLU A 295 -59.93 -4.87 2.95
C GLU A 295 -59.74 -3.40 2.53
N GLN A 296 -58.51 -3.02 2.18
CA GLN A 296 -58.28 -1.78 1.43
C GLN A 296 -57.53 -2.11 0.13
N ASP A 297 -58.31 -2.14 -0.94
CA ASP A 297 -57.86 -2.09 -2.33
C ASP A 297 -56.95 -0.86 -2.55
N ILE A 298 -55.70 -1.11 -2.92
CA ILE A 298 -54.85 -0.10 -3.57
C ILE A 298 -54.64 -0.56 -5.01
N ALA A 299 -55.56 -0.09 -5.85
CA ALA A 299 -55.40 0.00 -7.29
C ALA A 299 -54.69 1.32 -7.64
N GLY A 300 -53.80 1.27 -8.63
CA GLY A 300 -53.34 2.44 -9.37
C GLY A 300 -51.91 2.89 -9.06
N ASP A 301 -50.96 2.48 -9.90
CA ASP A 301 -50.30 3.45 -10.77
C ASP A 301 -49.59 2.71 -11.91
N GLU A 302 -50.22 2.82 -13.09
CA GLU A 302 -49.62 2.64 -14.40
C GLU A 302 -48.74 3.87 -14.73
N ASP A 303 -47.90 3.70 -15.75
CA ASP A 303 -47.17 4.75 -16.48
C ASP A 303 -45.87 5.28 -15.87
N LEU A 304 -44.74 4.74 -16.33
CA LEU A 304 -43.92 5.42 -17.34
C LEU A 304 -42.75 4.53 -17.77
N ALA A 305 -42.95 3.88 -18.91
CA ALA A 305 -41.89 3.36 -19.76
C ALA A 305 -41.07 4.55 -20.29
N ALA A 306 -39.79 4.60 -19.93
CA ALA A 306 -38.79 5.37 -20.66
C ALA A 306 -37.77 4.38 -21.20
N GLU A 307 -37.93 4.09 -22.49
CA GLU A 307 -37.00 3.36 -23.33
C GLU A 307 -35.63 4.04 -23.25
N SER A 308 -34.61 3.28 -22.84
CA SER A 308 -33.22 3.63 -23.10
C SER A 308 -32.62 2.52 -23.96
N ASP A 309 -32.83 2.65 -25.27
CA ASP A 309 -32.04 1.95 -26.29
C ASP A 309 -30.58 2.38 -26.12
N VAL A 310 -29.79 1.53 -25.47
CA VAL A 310 -28.33 1.61 -25.50
C VAL A 310 -27.90 0.61 -26.56
N GLU A 311 -27.63 1.12 -27.76
CA GLU A 311 -26.94 0.40 -28.82
C GLU A 311 -25.64 -0.18 -28.26
N ALA A 312 -25.60 -1.51 -28.16
CA ALA A 312 -24.37 -2.24 -27.93
C ALA A 312 -23.58 -2.21 -29.25
N GLU A 313 -22.60 -1.32 -29.35
CA GLU A 313 -21.63 -1.36 -30.43
C GLU A 313 -20.78 -2.64 -30.28
N ASP A 314 -20.98 -3.50 -31.27
CA ASP A 314 -20.31 -4.75 -31.58
C ASP A 314 -18.88 -4.44 -32.05
N TRP A 315 -17.88 -4.74 -31.21
CA TRP A 315 -16.45 -4.55 -31.49
C TRP A 315 -15.76 -5.89 -31.73
N ASP A 316 -16.31 -6.70 -32.63
CA ASP A 316 -15.71 -7.94 -33.14
C ASP A 316 -15.30 -7.73 -34.61
N ASP A 317 -14.15 -7.10 -34.88
CA ASP A 317 -13.40 -7.31 -36.14
C ASP A 317 -11.98 -6.72 -36.07
N PHE A 318 -11.01 -7.49 -35.58
CA PHE A 318 -9.60 -7.27 -35.88
C PHE A 318 -8.81 -8.58 -35.81
N ASP A 319 -9.16 -9.50 -36.72
CA ASP A 319 -8.30 -10.61 -37.13
C ASP A 319 -7.57 -10.25 -38.43
N GLU A 320 -6.44 -10.92 -38.65
CA GLU A 320 -5.57 -10.93 -39.84
C GLU A 320 -4.57 -9.76 -40.01
N VAL A 321 -3.39 -9.92 -39.41
CA VAL A 321 -2.14 -9.72 -40.17
C VAL A 321 -1.22 -10.90 -39.92
N ASP A 322 -1.20 -11.78 -40.92
CA ASP A 322 -0.33 -12.93 -41.10
C ASP A 322 1.03 -12.52 -41.71
N GLU A 323 2.03 -13.36 -41.46
CA GLU A 323 3.21 -13.63 -42.30
C GLU A 323 4.27 -12.52 -42.55
N GLU A 324 5.37 -12.57 -41.79
CA GLU A 324 6.75 -12.59 -42.34
C GLU A 324 7.78 -12.84 -41.21
N SER A 325 8.16 -14.09 -40.98
CA SER A 325 9.28 -14.46 -40.13
C SER A 325 10.07 -15.60 -40.76
N ASP A 326 10.94 -15.26 -41.71
CA ASP A 326 11.94 -16.19 -42.25
C ASP A 326 13.15 -15.38 -42.73
N ALA A 327 14.17 -15.31 -41.87
CA ALA A 327 15.60 -15.19 -42.17
C ALA A 327 16.28 -14.46 -41.01
N LEU A 328 16.97 -15.21 -40.15
CA LEU A 328 18.20 -14.83 -39.44
C LEU A 328 18.59 -15.97 -38.47
N GLU A 329 18.98 -17.12 -39.05
CA GLU A 329 19.74 -18.16 -38.33
C GLU A 329 21.12 -18.24 -39.00
N GLU A 330 22.13 -17.56 -38.45
CA GLU A 330 23.57 -17.85 -38.64
C GLU A 330 24.39 -16.81 -37.84
N ASP A 331 24.55 -17.02 -36.52
CA ASP A 331 25.69 -16.59 -35.68
C ASP A 331 25.41 -16.85 -34.17
N GLY A 332 25.09 -18.10 -33.81
CA GLY A 332 24.55 -18.46 -32.49
C GLY A 332 25.42 -19.33 -31.59
N GLU A 333 26.73 -19.46 -31.81
CA GLU A 333 27.56 -20.40 -31.04
C GLU A 333 28.66 -19.77 -30.15
N GLU A 334 28.96 -18.47 -30.25
CA GLU A 334 29.96 -17.81 -29.36
C GLU A 334 29.35 -16.94 -28.25
N VAL A 335 28.02 -16.78 -28.21
CA VAL A 335 27.32 -15.94 -27.24
C VAL A 335 26.70 -16.78 -26.10
N GLN A 336 26.65 -18.12 -26.24
CA GLN A 336 25.99 -18.99 -25.27
C GLN A 336 26.81 -19.18 -23.98
N ASP A 337 28.15 -19.17 -24.08
CA ASP A 337 29.03 -19.41 -22.94
C ASP A 337 29.10 -18.22 -21.95
N GLU A 338 28.84 -16.98 -22.39
CA GLU A 338 28.82 -15.79 -21.50
C GLU A 338 27.47 -15.65 -20.75
N TYR A 339 26.38 -16.25 -21.27
CA TYR A 339 25.08 -16.24 -20.58
C TYR A 339 24.98 -17.29 -19.47
N GLU A 340 25.70 -18.42 -19.58
CA GLU A 340 25.68 -19.46 -18.54
C GLU A 340 26.44 -19.02 -17.27
N GLU A 341 27.51 -18.20 -17.37
CA GLU A 341 28.22 -17.68 -16.19
C GLU A 341 27.42 -16.59 -15.43
N GLU A 342 26.63 -15.75 -16.13
CA GLU A 342 25.75 -14.76 -15.46
C GLU A 342 24.51 -15.41 -14.80
N GLU A 343 23.98 -16.51 -15.34
CA GLU A 343 22.89 -17.26 -14.70
C GLU A 343 23.34 -17.97 -13.41
N GLU A 344 24.57 -18.50 -13.34
CA GLU A 344 25.09 -19.10 -12.09
C GLU A 344 25.30 -18.06 -10.97
N GLU A 345 25.77 -16.85 -11.27
CA GLU A 345 25.92 -15.79 -10.25
C GLU A 345 24.56 -15.25 -9.73
N GLU A 346 23.53 -15.20 -10.58
CA GLU A 346 22.17 -14.84 -10.12
C GLU A 346 21.54 -15.96 -9.27
N GLU A 347 21.73 -17.24 -9.61
CA GLU A 347 21.22 -18.35 -8.79
C GLU A 347 21.82 -18.37 -7.37
N ASP A 348 23.12 -18.06 -7.22
CA ASP A 348 23.78 -17.98 -5.91
C ASP A 348 23.22 -16.82 -5.04
N GLU A 349 22.91 -15.64 -5.63
CA GLU A 349 22.31 -14.51 -4.90
C GLU A 349 20.86 -14.79 -4.48
N TYR A 350 20.13 -15.59 -5.27
CA TYR A 350 18.78 -16.05 -4.93
C TYR A 350 18.77 -17.09 -3.80
N GLU A 351 19.75 -18.00 -3.75
CA GLU A 351 19.89 -18.96 -2.64
C GLU A 351 20.23 -18.23 -1.33
N GLU A 352 21.14 -17.25 -1.34
CA GLU A 352 21.45 -16.46 -0.13
C GLU A 352 20.25 -15.65 0.40
N GLU A 353 19.45 -15.03 -0.48
CA GLU A 353 18.21 -14.36 -0.06
C GLU A 353 17.21 -15.36 0.52
N GLN A 354 17.07 -16.55 -0.07
CA GLN A 354 16.14 -17.58 0.40
C GLN A 354 16.52 -18.10 1.79
N ASP A 355 17.81 -18.34 2.04
CA ASP A 355 18.31 -18.75 3.35
C ASP A 355 18.05 -17.67 4.42
N GLU A 356 18.21 -16.37 4.10
CA GLU A 356 17.90 -15.27 5.04
C GLU A 356 16.39 -15.22 5.38
N TYR A 357 15.52 -15.51 4.41
CA TYR A 357 14.06 -15.60 4.66
C TYR A 357 13.68 -16.83 5.48
N GLU A 358 14.32 -17.98 5.27
CA GLU A 358 14.09 -19.18 6.08
C GLU A 358 14.55 -18.98 7.53
N GLU A 359 15.71 -18.36 7.76
CA GLU A 359 16.16 -17.99 9.12
C GLU A 359 15.19 -17.01 9.81
N GLU A 360 14.69 -15.99 9.10
CA GLU A 360 13.72 -15.05 9.69
C GLU A 360 12.39 -15.75 10.00
N GLN A 361 11.95 -16.71 9.18
CA GLN A 361 10.75 -17.50 9.42
C GLN A 361 10.90 -18.43 10.64
N ASP A 362 12.04 -19.10 10.77
CA ASP A 362 12.35 -19.94 11.93
C ASP A 362 12.39 -19.12 13.23
N GLU A 363 12.95 -17.90 13.21
CA GLU A 363 12.90 -16.97 14.37
C GLU A 363 11.45 -16.60 14.74
N TYR A 364 10.57 -16.43 13.76
CA TYR A 364 9.15 -16.14 14.01
C TYR A 364 8.39 -17.34 14.59
N GLU A 365 8.69 -18.56 14.13
CA GLU A 365 8.09 -19.79 14.67
C GLU A 365 8.59 -20.05 16.10
N GLU A 366 9.88 -19.85 16.40
CA GLU A 366 10.40 -19.92 17.78
C GLU A 366 9.76 -18.88 18.70
N GLU A 367 9.57 -17.63 18.27
CA GLU A 367 8.87 -16.62 19.07
C GLU A 367 7.42 -17.06 19.34
N GLN A 368 6.73 -17.68 18.37
CA GLN A 368 5.36 -18.13 18.53
C GLN A 368 5.24 -19.30 19.52
N ASP A 369 6.14 -20.27 19.44
CA ASP A 369 6.20 -21.40 20.38
C ASP A 369 6.49 -20.92 21.81
N GLU A 370 7.36 -19.92 22.00
CA GLU A 370 7.63 -19.32 23.32
C GLU A 370 6.37 -18.67 23.92
N TYR A 371 5.52 -18.03 23.11
CA TYR A 371 4.23 -17.50 23.59
C TYR A 371 3.24 -18.59 23.98
N GLU A 372 3.17 -19.69 23.23
CA GLU A 372 2.28 -20.81 23.56
C GLU A 372 2.72 -21.52 24.84
N GLU A 373 4.03 -21.67 25.08
CA GLU A 373 4.56 -22.26 26.32
C GLU A 373 4.31 -21.34 27.54
N GLU A 374 4.44 -20.02 27.39
CA GLU A 374 4.13 -19.05 28.46
C GLU A 374 2.64 -19.08 28.85
N ASP A 375 1.73 -19.21 27.87
CA ASP A 375 0.28 -19.33 28.12
C ASP A 375 -0.08 -20.66 28.82
N VAL A 376 0.57 -21.77 28.46
CA VAL A 376 0.37 -23.08 29.12
C VAL A 376 0.86 -23.04 30.56
N LEU A 377 2.04 -22.46 30.82
CA LEU A 377 2.58 -22.30 32.17
C LEU A 377 1.69 -21.40 33.04
N GLU A 378 1.15 -20.30 32.48
CA GLU A 378 0.22 -19.44 33.21
C GLU A 378 -1.08 -20.19 33.56
N GLN A 379 -1.56 -21.04 32.67
CA GLN A 379 -2.76 -21.84 32.88
C GLN A 379 -2.55 -22.96 33.93
N GLU A 380 -1.40 -23.63 33.92
CA GLU A 380 -1.04 -24.65 34.91
C GLU A 380 -0.88 -24.05 36.31
N MET A 381 -0.23 -22.88 36.41
CA MET A 381 -0.08 -22.16 37.68
C MET A 381 -1.43 -21.69 38.24
N GLN A 382 -2.36 -21.27 37.38
CA GLN A 382 -3.73 -20.94 37.79
C GLN A 382 -4.50 -22.17 38.27
N ALA A 383 -4.29 -23.33 37.66
CA ALA A 383 -4.91 -24.59 38.06
C ALA A 383 -4.40 -25.07 39.44
N GLU A 384 -3.08 -25.06 39.67
CA GLU A 384 -2.50 -25.39 40.97
C GLU A 384 -2.99 -24.44 42.07
N TYR A 385 -3.07 -23.15 41.77
CA TYR A 385 -3.61 -22.17 42.72
C TYR A 385 -5.07 -22.46 43.06
N ALA A 386 -5.90 -22.77 42.07
CA ALA A 386 -7.30 -23.14 42.29
C ALA A 386 -7.46 -24.43 43.12
N GLU A 387 -6.61 -25.44 42.87
CA GLU A 387 -6.59 -26.68 43.66
C GLU A 387 -6.18 -26.41 45.11
N SER A 388 -5.14 -25.60 45.34
CA SER A 388 -4.71 -25.22 46.70
C SER A 388 -5.82 -24.50 47.48
N LEU A 389 -6.63 -23.70 46.79
CA LEU A 389 -7.74 -22.96 47.38
C LEU A 389 -8.92 -23.88 47.73
N ALA A 390 -9.19 -24.90 46.89
CA ALA A 390 -10.20 -25.90 47.16
C ALA A 390 -9.83 -26.81 48.35
N VAL A 391 -8.55 -27.18 48.50
CA VAL A 391 -8.07 -27.97 49.64
C VAL A 391 -8.14 -27.17 50.95
N ALA A 392 -7.93 -25.86 50.89
CA ALA A 392 -8.06 -24.99 52.07
C ALA A 392 -9.52 -24.85 52.54
N ASP A 393 -10.49 -24.87 51.62
CA ASP A 393 -11.93 -24.71 51.94
C ASP A 393 -12.52 -25.95 52.65
N ASP A 394 -11.97 -27.14 52.39
CA ASP A 394 -12.37 -28.40 53.07
C ASP A 394 -11.69 -28.63 54.43
N SER A 395 -10.71 -27.79 54.79
CA SER A 395 -10.16 -27.82 56.14
C SER A 395 -11.10 -27.05 57.08
N GLU A 396 -11.97 -27.79 57.77
CA GLU A 396 -12.83 -27.32 58.87
C GLU A 396 -11.93 -26.91 60.05
N ILE A 397 -11.20 -25.81 59.88
CA ILE A 397 -10.39 -25.18 60.90
C ILE A 397 -11.35 -24.38 61.78
N ASP A 398 -11.60 -24.91 62.97
CA ASP A 398 -12.37 -24.22 64.00
C ASP A 398 -11.68 -22.88 64.33
N PRO A 399 -12.31 -21.73 64.04
CA PRO A 399 -11.67 -20.42 64.21
C PRO A 399 -11.29 -20.10 65.66
N ASP A 400 -11.78 -20.88 66.63
CA ASP A 400 -11.47 -20.72 68.05
C ASP A 400 -10.11 -21.35 68.47
N ASP A 401 -9.49 -22.20 67.64
CA ASP A 401 -8.19 -22.83 67.95
C ASP A 401 -6.96 -21.93 67.67
N TYR A 402 -7.16 -20.71 67.12
CA TYR A 402 -6.08 -19.77 66.80
C TYR A 402 -5.88 -18.62 67.82
N ALA A 403 -6.54 -18.67 68.98
CA ALA A 403 -6.46 -17.62 69.99
C ALA A 403 -5.07 -17.47 70.67
N ASP A 404 -4.14 -18.41 70.47
CA ASP A 404 -2.79 -18.40 71.09
C ASP A 404 -1.64 -18.19 70.08
N ALA A 405 -1.94 -17.87 68.81
CA ALA A 405 -0.93 -17.73 67.74
C ALA A 405 -0.31 -16.30 67.63
N GLY A 406 -0.40 -15.49 68.69
CA GLY A 406 0.14 -14.13 68.72
C GLY A 406 1.67 -14.04 68.60
N GLU A 407 2.39 -15.16 68.83
CA GLU A 407 3.85 -15.19 68.81
C GLU A 407 4.44 -15.64 67.44
N TYR A 408 3.63 -16.25 66.57
CA TYR A 408 4.08 -16.68 65.23
C TYR A 408 3.88 -15.63 64.12
N ALA A 409 3.00 -14.66 64.34
CA ALA A 409 2.77 -13.56 63.39
C ALA A 409 4.01 -12.66 63.24
N ASP A 410 4.73 -12.40 64.33
CA ASP A 410 5.96 -11.59 64.30
C ASP A 410 7.14 -12.34 63.65
N ALA A 411 7.21 -13.67 63.80
CA ALA A 411 8.28 -14.47 63.19
C ALA A 411 8.14 -14.56 61.65
N LEU A 412 6.90 -14.65 61.15
CA LEU A 412 6.62 -14.63 59.72
C LEU A 412 6.83 -13.23 59.10
N ASP A 413 6.53 -12.16 59.81
CA ASP A 413 6.77 -10.79 59.34
C ASP A 413 8.28 -10.43 59.31
N VAL A 414 9.07 -11.03 60.21
CA VAL A 414 10.54 -10.93 60.21
C VAL A 414 11.17 -11.78 59.09
N ALA A 415 10.72 -13.02 58.87
CA ALA A 415 11.22 -13.88 57.80
C ALA A 415 10.84 -13.39 56.38
N ALA A 416 9.68 -12.73 56.25
CA ALA A 416 9.26 -12.10 55.00
C ALA A 416 10.06 -10.82 54.67
N ARG A 417 10.66 -10.16 55.67
CA ARG A 417 11.58 -9.02 55.48
C ARG A 417 12.99 -9.42 55.09
N GLU A 418 13.48 -10.59 55.51
CA GLU A 418 14.86 -11.02 55.22
C GLU A 418 15.04 -11.75 53.88
N SER A 419 13.99 -12.37 53.33
CA SER A 419 14.09 -13.14 52.06
C SER A 419 13.87 -12.33 50.78
N ARG A 420 13.43 -11.07 50.89
CA ARG A 420 13.30 -10.16 49.72
C ARG A 420 14.57 -9.37 49.45
N ILE A 421 15.56 -10.04 48.86
CA ILE A 421 16.55 -9.35 48.01
C ILE A 421 15.89 -9.11 46.64
N THR A 422 14.78 -8.38 46.64
CA THR A 422 14.28 -7.67 45.47
C THR A 422 14.97 -6.31 45.45
N PRO A 423 15.41 -5.81 44.28
CA PRO A 423 15.99 -4.48 44.19
C PRO A 423 15.03 -3.48 44.86
N VAL A 424 15.59 -2.59 45.70
CA VAL A 424 14.96 -1.61 46.60
C VAL A 424 13.94 -0.65 45.92
N PHE A 425 13.64 -0.85 44.64
CA PHE A 425 12.82 0.03 43.82
C PHE A 425 11.32 -0.31 43.79
N ALA A 426 10.89 -1.52 44.20
CA ALA A 426 9.49 -1.91 44.08
C ALA A 426 8.58 -1.39 45.22
N SER A 427 9.14 -0.91 46.34
CA SER A 427 8.32 -0.45 47.48
C SER A 427 8.03 1.05 47.49
N SER A 428 8.59 1.85 46.58
CA SER A 428 8.31 3.30 46.55
C SER A 428 7.03 3.68 45.79
N VAL A 429 6.35 2.71 45.16
CA VAL A 429 5.08 2.94 44.43
C VAL A 429 3.86 2.63 45.30
N GLN A 430 4.04 2.23 46.56
CA GLN A 430 2.93 1.87 47.47
C GLN A 430 2.48 3.03 48.38
N GLY A 431 3.00 4.23 48.16
CA GLY A 431 2.57 5.47 48.82
C GLY A 431 1.72 6.40 47.96
N VAL A 432 1.13 5.90 46.86
CA VAL A 432 0.27 6.72 46.00
C VAL A 432 -1.05 6.97 46.72
N VAL A 433 -1.25 8.21 47.15
CA VAL A 433 -2.50 8.74 47.68
C VAL A 433 -3.61 8.49 46.65
N ASP A 434 -4.73 7.89 47.09
CA ASP A 434 -5.89 7.60 46.24
C ASP A 434 -6.36 8.90 45.52
N GLY A 435 -6.00 9.06 44.24
CA GLY A 435 -6.43 10.20 43.42
C GLY A 435 -5.44 10.63 42.32
N ASP A 436 -4.16 10.33 42.45
CA ASP A 436 -3.17 10.74 41.45
C ASP A 436 -3.12 9.75 40.28
N GLY A 437 -3.28 10.27 39.06
CA GLY A 437 -3.13 9.51 37.83
C GLY A 437 -1.76 8.86 37.72
N PHE A 438 -1.64 7.82 36.89
CA PHE A 438 -0.37 7.15 36.63
C PHE A 438 0.69 8.17 36.14
N ASP A 439 1.74 8.39 36.94
CA ASP A 439 2.83 9.31 36.63
C ASP A 439 3.86 8.61 35.72
N GLU A 440 3.79 8.92 34.42
CA GLU A 440 4.70 8.37 33.41
C GLU A 440 6.15 8.82 33.63
N ASP A 441 6.38 10.02 34.16
CA ASP A 441 7.71 10.57 34.39
C ASP A 441 8.37 9.86 35.58
N ALA A 442 7.61 9.57 36.64
CA ALA A 442 8.08 8.74 37.74
C ALA A 442 8.47 7.33 37.27
N PHE A 443 7.67 6.72 36.38
CA PHE A 443 7.99 5.40 35.81
C PHE A 443 9.32 5.41 35.05
N TRP A 444 9.58 6.43 34.20
CA TRP A 444 10.82 6.51 33.44
C TRP A 444 12.03 6.93 34.26
N SER A 445 11.85 7.72 35.31
CA SER A 445 12.95 8.22 36.16
C SER A 445 13.77 7.11 36.85
N GLY A 446 13.19 5.93 37.02
CA GLY A 446 13.87 4.75 37.57
C GLY A 446 14.78 4.00 36.58
N TYR A 447 14.79 4.38 35.30
CA TYR A 447 15.55 3.68 34.26
C TYR A 447 16.55 4.61 33.58
N ASP A 448 17.80 4.16 33.47
CA ASP A 448 18.83 4.84 32.67
C ASP A 448 18.63 4.49 31.19
N LEU A 449 17.84 5.31 30.50
CA LEU A 449 17.48 5.14 29.09
C LEU A 449 18.69 5.06 28.15
N THR A 450 19.84 5.60 28.57
CA THR A 450 21.07 5.61 27.75
C THR A 450 21.74 4.24 27.67
N LYS A 451 21.43 3.34 28.61
CA LYS A 451 22.00 1.98 28.67
C LYS A 451 21.07 0.90 28.13
N MET A 452 19.84 1.25 27.77
CA MET A 452 18.87 0.29 27.25
C MET A 452 19.03 0.10 25.74
N SER A 453 19.00 -1.16 25.30
CA SER A 453 18.92 -1.48 23.87
C SER A 453 17.57 -1.06 23.29
N ARG A 454 17.50 -0.87 21.96
CA ARG A 454 16.23 -0.57 21.26
C ARG A 454 15.15 -1.63 21.53
N LYS A 455 15.53 -2.91 21.67
CA LYS A 455 14.61 -4.02 22.01
C LYS A 455 14.04 -3.83 23.43
N GLN A 456 14.87 -3.50 24.42
CA GLN A 456 14.44 -3.23 25.79
C GLN A 456 13.51 -2.02 25.90
N LEU A 457 13.81 -0.95 25.17
CA LEU A 457 12.99 0.26 25.15
C LEU A 457 11.57 -0.01 24.61
N ARG A 458 11.45 -0.86 23.58
CA ARG A 458 10.15 -1.32 23.06
C ARG A 458 9.39 -2.15 24.11
N LYS A 459 10.05 -3.10 24.78
CA LYS A 459 9.44 -3.94 25.83
C LYS A 459 8.91 -3.08 27.00
N MET A 460 9.68 -2.06 27.40
CA MET A 460 9.30 -1.12 28.46
C MET A 460 8.10 -0.24 28.08
N ARG A 461 8.03 0.26 26.84
CA ARG A 461 6.85 1.00 26.35
C ARG A 461 5.59 0.14 26.33
N LYS A 462 5.69 -1.14 25.94
CA LYS A 462 4.57 -2.09 25.96
C LYS A 462 4.09 -2.32 27.41
N LYS A 463 5.02 -2.46 28.36
CA LYS A 463 4.71 -2.61 29.80
C LYS A 463 4.02 -1.37 30.37
N MET A 464 4.50 -0.17 30.04
CA MET A 464 3.85 1.09 30.43
C MET A 464 2.41 1.17 29.91
N ALA A 465 2.16 0.83 28.64
CA ALA A 465 0.82 0.87 28.07
C ALA A 465 -0.16 -0.08 28.78
N ARG A 466 0.32 -1.26 29.22
CA ARG A 466 -0.46 -2.20 30.04
C ARG A 466 -0.80 -1.61 31.41
N LEU A 467 0.17 -1.01 32.10
CA LEU A 467 -0.04 -0.37 33.42
C LEU A 467 -1.02 0.81 33.33
N LYS A 468 -0.92 1.63 32.29
CA LYS A 468 -1.84 2.76 32.07
C LYS A 468 -3.29 2.29 31.88
N ARG A 469 -3.50 1.18 31.17
CA ARG A 469 -4.84 0.57 31.01
C ARG A 469 -5.38 0.01 32.33
N GLN A 470 -4.54 -0.64 33.13
CA GLN A 470 -4.94 -1.16 34.44
C GLN A 470 -5.37 -0.04 35.40
N HIS A 471 -4.65 1.08 35.42
CA HIS A 471 -5.04 2.25 36.21
C HIS A 471 -6.34 2.90 35.72
N ALA A 472 -6.51 3.04 34.40
CA ALA A 472 -7.74 3.60 33.82
C ALA A 472 -8.97 2.69 34.04
N GLY A 473 -8.80 1.37 34.06
CA GLY A 473 -9.88 0.43 34.35
C GLY A 473 -10.37 0.51 35.80
N ARG A 474 -9.44 0.63 36.76
CA ARG A 474 -9.76 0.72 38.19
C ARG A 474 -10.46 2.03 38.58
N SER A 475 -10.20 3.15 37.90
CA SER A 475 -10.90 4.41 38.19
C SER A 475 -12.39 4.34 37.83
N ASN A 476 -12.73 3.62 36.75
CA ASN A 476 -14.11 3.51 36.29
C ASN A 476 -14.95 2.54 37.13
N SER A 477 -14.36 1.48 37.68
CA SER A 477 -15.08 0.51 38.53
C SER A 477 -15.40 1.02 39.94
N ARG A 478 -14.80 2.13 40.38
CA ARG A 478 -15.07 2.78 41.68
C ARG A 478 -16.09 3.92 41.59
N ALA A 479 -16.38 4.40 40.38
CA ALA A 479 -17.33 5.49 40.12
C ALA A 479 -18.77 5.00 39.81
N ALA A 480 -18.95 3.69 39.63
CA ALA A 480 -20.23 2.99 39.58
C ALA A 480 -20.46 2.30 40.92
#